data_AF-A0A2N1QKZ2-F1
#
_entry.id   AF-A0A2N1QKZ2-F1
#
_cell.length_a   1.000
_cell.length_b   1.000
_cell.length_c   1.000
_cell.angle_alpha   90.00
_cell.angle_beta   90.00
_cell.angle_gamma   90.00
#
_symmetry.space_group_name_H-M   'P 1'
#
loop_
_entity.id
_entity.type
_entity.pdbx_description
1 polymer ?
#
loop_
_entity_poly.entity_id
_entity_poly.type
_entity_poly.pdbx_seq_one_letter_code
_entity_poly.pdbx_strand_id
1 'polypeptide(L)'
;YRTSGQLGFFGEHDELYWNVTGNEWAFPIEKVSFRLRLPGRDFGADFSSIEFYTGKKGERWQDAFVTKEGTVESTRLLSQGEGLTVAYTWPKGIVAPPAEPAPVLEKWTPSPYRVAHLAMPVVLALVMTLLWILWGKDPPAKAVFPRFAPPQGIEAGFSRYVRSMRMDDQAFAAMVLGMAVKGPLTIEERSLVAEAAKQTGKDASQASMGMKLLSKLVGKSYVLRLNREKLSNTNLTIDERVLVDEFFGSTRSDIHLSSADRPVIQDAFGQLGKRFKERAKPLLKTNIGKWLIGVAAFEIYAVVMLLLMILSGEGRFEPVLALMAGPFLLLPFAIPVPSGKGNMMSKFFLRVFFPGIFLFVTAGAVLAGSASGIEVDLLSVP
;
A
#
# COMPACT_ATOMS: atom_id res chain seq x y z
N TYR A 1 -46.01 -5.40 17.37
CA TYR A 1 -44.58 -5.67 17.12
C TYR A 1 -43.84 -5.64 18.45
N ARG A 2 -42.60 -6.12 18.50
CA ARG A 2 -41.70 -5.97 19.65
C ARG A 2 -40.42 -5.33 19.13
N THR A 3 -39.91 -4.32 19.83
CA THR A 3 -38.70 -3.57 19.46
C THR A 3 -37.78 -3.40 20.67
N SER A 4 -36.53 -3.01 20.42
CA SER A 4 -35.49 -2.75 21.42
C SER A 4 -34.69 -1.49 21.06
N GLY A 5 -33.92 -0.94 22.01
CA GLY A 5 -33.01 0.19 21.76
C GLY A 5 -33.65 1.57 21.70
N GLN A 6 -34.92 1.70 22.10
CA GLN A 6 -35.68 2.96 22.04
C GLN A 6 -35.63 3.77 23.34
N LEU A 7 -34.94 3.26 24.36
CA LEU A 7 -34.83 3.89 25.67
C LEU A 7 -33.47 4.56 25.84
N GLY A 8 -33.48 5.83 26.20
CA GLY A 8 -32.31 6.59 26.65
C GLY A 8 -32.16 6.47 28.17
N PHE A 9 -30.95 6.18 28.63
CA PHE A 9 -30.60 6.14 30.05
C PHE A 9 -29.65 7.31 30.36
N PHE A 10 -30.16 8.40 30.94
CA PHE A 10 -29.38 9.60 31.27
C PHE A 10 -28.86 9.56 32.72
N GLY A 11 -28.22 10.61 33.24
CA GLY A 11 -27.77 10.62 34.64
C GLY A 11 -28.94 10.60 35.63
N GLU A 12 -29.88 11.52 35.44
CA GLU A 12 -30.95 11.80 36.41
C GLU A 12 -32.31 11.16 36.05
N HIS A 13 -32.50 10.77 34.79
CA HIS A 13 -33.77 10.23 34.30
C HIS A 13 -33.56 9.17 33.21
N ASP A 14 -34.63 8.43 32.92
CA ASP A 14 -34.76 7.60 31.74
C ASP A 14 -35.75 8.25 30.77
N GLU A 15 -35.60 7.99 29.48
CA GLU A 15 -36.43 8.56 28.43
C GLU A 15 -36.85 7.51 27.40
N LEU A 16 -38.09 7.58 26.93
CA LEU A 16 -38.53 6.99 25.66
C LEU A 16 -38.71 8.12 24.65
N TYR A 17 -37.87 8.14 23.61
CA TYR A 17 -38.05 8.99 22.44
C TYR A 17 -38.49 8.13 21.26
N TRP A 18 -39.72 8.28 20.79
CA TRP A 18 -40.31 7.36 19.82
C TRP A 18 -41.14 8.06 18.74
N ASN A 19 -40.84 7.75 17.48
CA ASN A 19 -41.68 8.12 16.35
C ASN A 19 -42.84 7.12 16.26
N VAL A 20 -44.00 7.51 16.80
CA VAL A 20 -45.17 6.65 17.01
C VAL A 20 -45.72 6.11 15.71
N THR A 21 -45.82 6.97 14.70
CA THR A 21 -46.41 6.61 13.41
C THR A 21 -45.36 6.28 12.37
N GLY A 22 -44.18 6.91 12.40
CA GLY A 22 -43.31 7.02 11.24
C GLY A 22 -43.80 8.09 10.25
N ASN A 23 -43.05 8.32 9.18
CA ASN A 23 -43.32 9.37 8.18
C ASN A 23 -43.51 8.82 6.75
N GLU A 24 -43.40 7.51 6.51
CA GLU A 24 -43.36 6.94 5.15
C GLU A 24 -44.72 6.47 4.61
N TRP A 25 -45.81 6.91 5.24
CA TRP A 25 -47.17 6.54 4.83
C TRP A 25 -47.66 7.40 3.66
N ALA A 26 -48.32 6.77 2.70
CA ALA A 26 -48.83 7.40 1.48
C ALA A 26 -50.26 7.97 1.61
N PHE A 27 -50.86 7.90 2.79
CA PHE A 27 -52.25 8.32 3.05
C PHE A 27 -52.32 9.18 4.32
N PRO A 28 -53.33 10.07 4.43
CA PRO A 28 -53.53 10.86 5.64
C PRO A 28 -53.97 9.98 6.81
N ILE A 29 -53.55 10.34 8.02
CA ILE A 29 -53.95 9.66 9.26
C ILE A 29 -54.96 10.56 9.99
N GLU A 30 -56.21 10.12 10.10
CA GLU A 30 -57.30 10.92 10.65
C GLU A 30 -57.10 11.28 12.14
N LYS A 31 -56.65 10.31 12.94
CA LYS A 31 -56.40 10.48 14.36
C LYS A 31 -55.28 9.56 14.83
N VAL A 32 -54.38 10.09 15.65
CA VAL A 32 -53.33 9.33 16.33
C VAL A 32 -53.50 9.46 17.83
N SER A 33 -53.35 8.35 18.55
CA SER A 33 -53.26 8.35 20.01
C SER A 33 -52.11 7.44 20.45
N PHE A 34 -51.33 7.90 21.43
CA PHE A 34 -50.25 7.12 22.02
C PHE A 34 -50.38 7.08 23.53
N ARG A 35 -50.32 5.87 24.10
CA ARG A 35 -50.36 5.62 25.53
C ARG A 35 -49.19 4.76 25.95
N LEU A 36 -48.48 5.20 26.98
CA LEU A 36 -47.35 4.49 27.55
C LEU A 36 -47.68 3.96 28.95
N ARG A 37 -47.18 2.75 29.23
CA ARG A 37 -47.25 2.13 30.55
C ARG A 37 -45.87 1.59 30.91
N LEU A 38 -45.37 2.01 32.07
CA LEU A 38 -44.12 1.51 32.62
C LEU A 38 -44.32 0.15 33.31
N PRO A 39 -43.27 -0.69 33.40
CA PRO A 39 -43.34 -1.98 34.09
C PRO A 39 -43.87 -1.82 35.53
N GLY A 40 -44.90 -2.58 35.89
CA GLY A 40 -45.49 -2.55 37.23
C GLY A 40 -46.27 -1.28 37.58
N ARG A 41 -46.46 -0.35 36.65
CA ARG A 41 -47.25 0.89 36.84
C ARG A 41 -48.53 0.87 36.01
N ASP A 42 -49.44 1.79 36.32
CA ASP A 42 -50.62 2.09 35.50
C ASP A 42 -50.24 2.97 34.29
N PHE A 43 -51.14 3.10 33.32
CA PHE A 43 -50.95 4.00 32.19
C PHE A 43 -50.87 5.46 32.66
N GLY A 44 -49.95 6.24 32.10
CA GLY A 44 -49.83 7.66 32.46
C GLY A 44 -49.12 7.96 33.78
N ALA A 45 -48.78 6.94 34.57
CA ALA A 45 -48.25 7.12 35.91
C ALA A 45 -46.71 7.33 35.91
N ASP A 46 -46.24 8.13 36.88
CA ASP A 46 -44.83 8.32 37.23
C ASP A 46 -43.93 8.93 36.12
N PHE A 47 -44.53 9.62 35.14
CA PHE A 47 -43.79 10.40 34.16
C PHE A 47 -43.38 11.76 34.76
N SER A 48 -42.12 12.13 34.55
CA SER A 48 -41.57 13.43 34.93
C SER A 48 -41.94 14.51 33.91
N SER A 49 -41.88 14.18 32.61
CA SER A 49 -42.31 15.05 31.52
C SER A 49 -42.86 14.25 30.35
N ILE A 50 -43.77 14.87 29.59
CA ILE A 50 -44.31 14.36 28.34
C ILE A 50 -44.21 15.47 27.31
N GLU A 51 -43.39 15.26 26.28
CA GLU A 51 -43.26 16.13 25.12
C GLU A 51 -43.73 15.41 23.86
N PHE A 52 -44.12 16.19 22.86
CA PHE A 52 -44.57 15.68 21.58
C PHE A 52 -44.23 16.64 20.45
N TYR A 53 -44.06 16.08 19.26
CA TYR A 53 -43.73 16.79 18.04
C TYR A 53 -44.54 16.20 16.88
N THR A 54 -45.13 17.06 16.07
CA THR A 54 -45.84 16.69 14.84
C THR A 54 -45.16 17.31 13.61
N GLY A 55 -45.46 16.77 12.43
CA GLY A 55 -45.01 17.31 11.14
C GLY A 55 -44.16 16.33 10.34
N LYS A 56 -43.57 16.82 9.25
CA LYS A 56 -42.67 16.03 8.40
C LYS A 56 -41.30 15.88 9.06
N LYS A 57 -40.44 15.05 8.46
CA LYS A 57 -39.07 14.83 8.94
C LYS A 57 -38.34 16.18 9.13
N GLY A 58 -37.94 16.46 10.37
CA GLY A 58 -37.22 17.69 10.75
C GLY A 58 -38.11 18.83 11.28
N GLU A 59 -39.42 18.74 11.12
CA GLU A 59 -40.36 19.72 11.65
C GLU A 59 -40.73 19.41 13.12
N ARG A 60 -41.10 20.44 13.88
CA ARG A 60 -41.41 20.37 15.32
C ARG A 60 -42.70 21.10 15.65
N TRP A 61 -43.78 20.77 14.95
CA TRP A 61 -45.10 21.35 15.23
C TRP A 61 -45.70 20.73 16.50
N GLN A 62 -46.74 21.36 17.04
CA GLN A 62 -47.40 20.95 18.29
C GLN A 62 -48.89 20.70 18.07
N ASP A 63 -49.24 20.03 16.98
CA ASP A 63 -50.63 19.71 16.62
C ASP A 63 -51.16 18.46 17.36
N ALA A 64 -50.91 18.42 18.66
CA ALA A 64 -51.34 17.36 19.57
C ALA A 64 -51.53 17.93 20.99
N PHE A 65 -52.12 17.16 21.88
CA PHE A 65 -52.26 17.52 23.30
C PHE A 65 -52.06 16.29 24.19
N VAL A 66 -51.73 16.53 25.46
CA VAL A 66 -51.60 15.48 26.48
C VAL A 66 -52.87 15.46 27.34
N THR A 67 -53.48 14.29 27.50
CA THR A 67 -54.62 14.10 28.40
C THR A 67 -54.17 14.03 29.86
N LYS A 68 -55.11 14.08 30.81
CA LYS A 68 -54.81 13.94 32.25
C LYS A 68 -54.20 12.58 32.59
N GLU A 69 -54.49 11.58 31.77
CA GLU A 69 -53.99 10.20 31.87
C GLU A 69 -52.66 10.01 31.12
N GLY A 70 -51.98 11.10 30.73
CA GLY A 70 -50.69 11.04 30.04
C GLY A 70 -50.77 10.45 28.63
N THR A 71 -51.93 10.51 27.97
CA THR A 71 -52.11 10.08 26.58
C THR A 71 -51.81 11.24 25.65
N VAL A 72 -51.01 11.04 24.59
CA VAL A 72 -50.83 12.06 23.54
C VAL A 72 -51.80 11.79 22.41
N GLU A 73 -52.64 12.76 22.05
CA GLU A 73 -53.59 12.69 20.94
C GLU A 73 -53.40 13.82 19.93
N SER A 74 -53.49 13.51 18.64
CA SER A 74 -53.44 14.53 17.58
C SER A 74 -54.69 15.41 17.59
N THR A 75 -54.53 16.72 17.37
CA THR A 75 -55.65 17.68 17.29
C THR A 75 -56.22 17.81 15.88
N ARG A 76 -55.47 17.34 14.87
CA ARG A 76 -55.87 17.31 13.46
C ARG A 76 -55.42 16.01 12.78
N LEU A 77 -55.88 15.84 11.54
CA LEU A 77 -55.35 14.82 10.65
C LEU A 77 -53.88 15.10 10.32
N LEU A 78 -53.08 14.05 10.25
CA LEU A 78 -51.70 14.10 9.76
C LEU A 78 -51.70 13.85 8.25
N SER A 79 -51.15 14.79 7.49
CA SER A 79 -51.06 14.67 6.02
C SER A 79 -50.01 13.62 5.62
N GLN A 80 -49.98 13.27 4.33
CA GLN A 80 -48.95 12.39 3.78
C GLN A 80 -47.54 12.90 4.15
N GLY A 81 -46.72 12.03 4.75
CA GLY A 81 -45.37 12.39 5.18
C GLY A 81 -45.26 12.96 6.60
N GLU A 82 -46.37 13.34 7.23
CA GLU A 82 -46.38 13.84 8.61
C GLU A 82 -46.44 12.68 9.60
N GLY A 83 -45.86 12.88 10.79
CA GLY A 83 -45.88 11.89 11.86
C GLY A 83 -46.06 12.52 13.23
N LEU A 84 -46.26 11.66 14.23
CA LEU A 84 -46.25 12.00 15.65
C LEU A 84 -45.04 11.37 16.31
N THR A 85 -44.21 12.19 16.94
CA THR A 85 -43.10 11.76 17.79
C THR A 85 -43.38 12.17 19.23
N VAL A 86 -43.04 11.32 20.17
CA VAL A 86 -43.25 11.58 21.60
C VAL A 86 -41.96 11.35 22.38
N ALA A 87 -41.77 12.13 23.43
CA ALA A 87 -40.70 11.95 24.40
C ALA A 87 -41.31 11.88 25.80
N TYR A 88 -41.19 10.72 26.45
CA TYR A 88 -41.64 10.51 27.84
C TYR A 88 -40.42 10.34 28.71
N THR A 89 -40.32 11.10 29.80
CA THR A 89 -39.24 10.93 30.78
C THR A 89 -39.80 10.46 32.12
N TRP A 90 -39.00 9.72 32.90
CA TRP A 90 -39.36 9.28 34.26
C TRP A 90 -38.13 9.16 35.16
N PRO A 91 -38.30 9.13 36.49
CA PRO A 91 -37.21 8.96 37.43
C PRO A 91 -36.51 7.60 37.27
N LYS A 92 -35.21 7.56 37.60
CA LYS A 92 -34.41 6.33 37.55
C LYS A 92 -34.98 5.19 38.40
N GLY A 93 -34.61 3.97 38.00
CA GLY A 93 -34.85 2.75 38.80
C GLY A 93 -36.16 2.04 38.48
N ILE A 94 -36.95 2.54 37.52
CA ILE A 94 -38.16 1.86 37.04
C ILE A 94 -37.81 0.83 35.96
N VAL A 95 -36.93 1.20 35.02
CA VAL A 95 -36.42 0.29 33.99
C VAL A 95 -34.94 0.05 34.25
N ALA A 96 -34.53 -1.21 34.27
CA ALA A 96 -33.12 -1.54 34.43
C ALA A 96 -32.34 -1.13 33.17
N PRO A 97 -31.25 -0.35 33.29
CA PRO A 97 -30.38 -0.10 32.16
C PRO A 97 -29.77 -1.41 31.67
N PRO A 98 -29.48 -1.55 30.37
CA PRO A 98 -28.63 -2.63 29.90
C PRO A 98 -27.30 -2.57 30.66
N ALA A 99 -26.70 -3.73 30.94
CA ALA A 99 -25.41 -3.77 31.64
C ALA A 99 -24.36 -2.96 30.85
N GLU A 100 -23.84 -1.88 31.44
CA GLU A 100 -22.80 -1.10 30.78
C GLU A 100 -21.41 -1.75 30.91
N PRO A 101 -20.57 -1.64 29.87
CA PRO A 101 -20.86 -1.12 28.54
C PRO A 101 -21.28 -2.25 27.60
N ALA A 102 -22.23 -1.98 26.68
CA ALA A 102 -22.29 -2.76 25.43
C ALA A 102 -20.87 -2.77 24.85
N PRO A 103 -20.24 -3.94 24.65
CA PRO A 103 -18.86 -4.00 24.21
C PRO A 103 -18.69 -3.13 22.96
N VAL A 104 -17.55 -2.46 22.80
CA VAL A 104 -17.23 -1.76 21.54
C VAL A 104 -17.48 -2.70 20.33
N LEU A 105 -17.29 -4.01 20.54
CA LEU A 105 -17.63 -5.06 19.59
C LEU A 105 -19.12 -5.15 19.21
N GLU A 106 -20.05 -4.86 20.14
CA GLU A 106 -21.52 -4.87 19.93
C GLU A 106 -21.99 -3.83 18.92
N LYS A 107 -21.39 -2.64 18.91
CA LYS A 107 -21.63 -1.60 17.91
C LYS A 107 -21.17 -1.99 16.49
N TRP A 108 -20.22 -2.90 16.37
CA TRP A 108 -19.75 -3.44 15.09
C TRP A 108 -20.47 -4.73 14.66
N THR A 109 -21.34 -5.31 15.51
CA THR A 109 -21.75 -6.71 15.34
C THR A 109 -23.11 -7.01 14.72
N PRO A 110 -24.16 -6.16 14.60
CA PRO A 110 -25.36 -6.59 13.88
C PRO A 110 -25.15 -6.56 12.35
N SER A 111 -23.96 -6.90 11.87
CA SER A 111 -23.75 -7.17 10.45
C SER A 111 -24.25 -8.57 10.11
N PRO A 112 -25.14 -8.74 9.11
CA PRO A 112 -25.47 -10.06 8.58
C PRO A 112 -24.25 -10.79 8.01
N TYR A 113 -23.15 -10.08 7.74
CA TYR A 113 -21.92 -10.60 7.16
C TYR A 113 -20.81 -10.87 8.20
N ARG A 114 -21.12 -10.84 9.50
CA ARG A 114 -20.13 -11.04 10.58
C ARG A 114 -19.30 -12.32 10.39
N VAL A 115 -19.98 -13.42 10.04
CA VAL A 115 -19.32 -14.71 9.80
C VAL A 115 -18.30 -14.60 8.66
N ALA A 116 -18.64 -13.89 7.58
CA ALA A 116 -17.73 -13.69 6.46
C ALA A 116 -16.52 -12.83 6.84
N HIS A 117 -16.71 -11.76 7.62
CA HIS A 117 -15.62 -10.90 8.10
C HIS A 117 -14.64 -11.65 9.02
N LEU A 118 -15.14 -12.55 9.87
CA LEU A 118 -14.29 -13.34 10.75
C LEU A 118 -13.65 -14.54 10.04
N ALA A 119 -14.38 -15.17 9.11
CA ALA A 119 -13.89 -16.34 8.38
C ALA A 119 -12.83 -15.96 7.34
N MET A 120 -12.95 -14.80 6.69
CA MET A 120 -12.09 -14.43 5.57
C MET A 120 -10.60 -14.36 5.93
N PRO A 121 -10.16 -13.67 7.01
CA PRO A 121 -8.75 -13.67 7.40
C PRO A 121 -8.21 -15.07 7.71
N VAL A 122 -9.05 -15.93 8.30
CA VAL A 122 -8.70 -17.33 8.60
C VAL A 122 -8.53 -18.14 7.32
N VAL A 123 -9.47 -18.03 6.39
CA VAL A 123 -9.40 -18.70 5.08
C VAL A 123 -8.18 -18.20 4.30
N LEU A 124 -7.95 -16.89 4.25
CA LEU A 124 -6.79 -16.33 3.56
C LEU A 124 -5.48 -16.82 4.19
N ALA A 125 -5.39 -16.83 5.53
CA ALA A 125 -4.23 -17.36 6.23
C ALA A 125 -3.97 -18.84 5.91
N LEU A 126 -5.02 -19.67 5.87
CA LEU A 126 -4.91 -21.08 5.51
C LEU A 126 -4.45 -21.26 4.06
N VAL A 127 -5.03 -20.53 3.10
CA VAL A 127 -4.64 -20.59 1.69
C VAL A 127 -3.19 -20.13 1.52
N MET A 128 -2.80 -19.01 2.14
CA MET A 128 -1.42 -18.52 2.07
C MET A 128 -0.44 -19.47 2.73
N THR A 129 -0.82 -20.12 3.83
CA THR A 129 -0.02 -21.16 4.49
C THR A 129 0.17 -22.36 3.58
N LEU A 130 -0.89 -22.82 2.91
CA LEU A 130 -0.81 -23.90 1.93
C LEU A 130 0.12 -23.54 0.76
N LEU A 131 -0.03 -22.33 0.19
CA LEU A 131 0.85 -21.86 -0.88
C LEU A 131 2.32 -21.78 -0.41
N TRP A 132 2.55 -21.37 0.84
CA TRP A 132 3.88 -21.32 1.44
C TRP A 132 4.48 -22.71 1.67
N ILE A 133 3.70 -23.68 2.13
CA ILE A 133 4.17 -25.07 2.31
C ILE A 133 4.53 -25.70 0.96
N LEU A 134 3.70 -25.49 -0.06
CA LEU A 134 3.88 -26.09 -1.38
C LEU A 134 5.02 -25.44 -2.20
N TRP A 135 5.21 -24.12 -2.08
CA TRP A 135 6.14 -23.38 -2.94
C TRP A 135 6.98 -22.30 -2.26
N GLY A 136 6.68 -21.95 -1.02
CA GLY A 136 7.33 -20.88 -0.26
C GLY A 136 8.58 -21.31 0.50
N LYS A 137 8.77 -22.62 0.74
CA LYS A 137 9.98 -23.14 1.40
C LYS A 137 11.17 -23.10 0.44
N ASP A 138 12.19 -22.34 0.82
CA ASP A 138 13.46 -22.34 0.12
C ASP A 138 14.14 -23.71 0.23
N PRO A 139 14.87 -24.15 -0.81
CA PRO A 139 15.65 -25.37 -0.73
C PRO A 139 16.69 -25.26 0.39
N PRO A 140 17.04 -26.37 1.06
CA PRO A 140 18.04 -26.34 2.13
C PRO A 140 19.35 -25.76 1.59
N ALA A 141 19.93 -24.84 2.37
CA ALA A 141 21.19 -24.22 2.02
C ALA A 141 22.26 -25.31 1.88
N LYS A 142 22.93 -25.36 0.71
CA LYS A 142 24.08 -26.25 0.51
C LYS A 142 25.25 -25.75 1.36
N ALA A 143 26.15 -26.66 1.73
CA ALA A 143 27.36 -26.29 2.46
C ALA A 143 28.16 -25.20 1.72
N VAL A 144 28.48 -24.12 2.43
CA VAL A 144 29.28 -23.02 1.89
C VAL A 144 30.75 -23.35 2.09
N PHE A 145 31.47 -23.58 0.99
CA PHE A 145 32.92 -23.76 1.00
C PHE A 145 33.61 -22.61 0.25
N PRO A 146 34.78 -22.14 0.72
CA PRO A 146 35.51 -21.09 0.04
C PRO A 146 35.98 -21.59 -1.34
N ARG A 147 35.71 -20.79 -2.37
CA ARG A 147 36.29 -21.00 -3.70
C ARG A 147 37.41 -19.97 -3.89
N PHE A 148 38.62 -20.45 -4.18
CA PHE A 148 39.77 -19.60 -4.45
C PHE A 148 39.82 -19.08 -5.90
N ALA A 149 39.03 -19.68 -6.79
CA ALA A 149 38.88 -19.27 -8.18
C ALA A 149 37.41 -18.94 -8.48
N PRO A 150 37.14 -17.97 -9.37
CA PRO A 150 35.78 -17.69 -9.83
C PRO A 150 35.19 -18.90 -10.56
N PRO A 151 33.85 -19.06 -10.59
CA PRO A 151 33.22 -20.10 -11.38
C PRO A 151 33.60 -19.97 -12.86
N GLN A 152 33.78 -21.11 -13.54
CA GLN A 152 34.17 -21.12 -14.95
C GLN A 152 33.10 -20.43 -15.82
N GLY A 153 33.53 -19.59 -16.75
CA GLY A 153 32.64 -18.87 -17.67
C GLY A 153 31.81 -17.76 -17.01
N ILE A 154 32.15 -17.37 -15.78
CA ILE A 154 31.50 -16.28 -15.05
C ILE A 154 32.47 -15.11 -14.89
N GLU A 155 32.06 -13.96 -15.37
CA GLU A 155 32.80 -12.71 -15.31
C GLU A 155 32.63 -12.05 -13.93
N ALA A 156 33.62 -11.26 -13.52
CA ALA A 156 33.55 -10.54 -12.24
C ALA A 156 32.38 -9.55 -12.21
N GLY A 157 32.09 -8.89 -13.34
CA GLY A 157 30.94 -8.01 -13.48
C GLY A 157 29.60 -8.73 -13.32
N PHE A 158 29.45 -9.89 -13.97
CA PHE A 158 28.22 -10.69 -13.84
C PHE A 158 28.06 -11.27 -12.41
N SER A 159 29.15 -11.72 -11.78
CA SER A 159 29.14 -12.17 -10.37
C SER A 159 28.62 -11.08 -9.44
N ARG A 160 29.09 -9.84 -9.67
CA ARG A 160 28.61 -8.68 -8.92
C ARG A 160 27.14 -8.43 -9.20
N TYR A 161 26.72 -8.47 -10.47
CA TYR A 161 25.31 -8.31 -10.85
C TYR A 161 24.42 -9.32 -10.13
N VAL A 162 24.81 -10.60 -10.08
CA VAL A 162 24.05 -11.64 -9.35
C VAL A 162 23.95 -11.31 -7.86
N ARG A 163 25.00 -10.74 -7.27
CA ARG A 163 24.98 -10.33 -5.86
C ARG A 163 24.15 -9.07 -5.59
N SER A 164 24.24 -8.06 -6.47
CA SER A 164 23.61 -6.74 -6.28
C SER A 164 22.22 -6.63 -6.91
N MET A 165 21.88 -7.56 -7.81
CA MET A 165 20.73 -7.52 -8.73
C MET A 165 20.64 -6.20 -9.51
N ARG A 166 21.79 -5.57 -9.77
CA ARG A 166 21.87 -4.26 -10.43
C ARG A 166 23.11 -4.17 -11.29
N MET A 167 22.91 -3.67 -12.52
CA MET A 167 24.00 -3.19 -13.35
C MET A 167 24.44 -1.82 -12.83
N ASP A 168 25.61 -1.75 -12.21
CA ASP A 168 26.20 -0.52 -11.68
C ASP A 168 27.60 -0.30 -12.24
N ASP A 169 28.14 0.91 -12.03
CA ASP A 169 29.44 1.32 -12.55
C ASP A 169 30.56 0.35 -12.14
N GLN A 170 30.46 -0.24 -10.94
CA GLN A 170 31.41 -1.23 -10.46
C GLN A 170 31.28 -2.57 -11.18
N ALA A 171 30.06 -3.01 -11.53
CA ALA A 171 29.85 -4.21 -12.34
C ALA A 171 30.38 -4.02 -13.76
N PHE A 172 30.15 -2.85 -14.35
CA PHE A 172 30.67 -2.50 -15.66
C PHE A 172 32.20 -2.38 -15.66
N ALA A 173 32.77 -1.65 -14.71
CA ALA A 173 34.22 -1.53 -14.56
C ALA A 173 34.90 -2.90 -14.36
N ALA A 174 34.27 -3.81 -13.61
CA ALA A 174 34.78 -5.17 -13.44
C ALA A 174 34.81 -5.98 -14.75
N MET A 175 33.90 -5.72 -15.71
CA MET A 175 33.96 -6.31 -17.04
C MET A 175 35.14 -5.77 -17.86
N VAL A 176 35.33 -4.44 -17.85
CA VAL A 176 36.44 -3.78 -18.55
C VAL A 176 37.79 -4.24 -17.97
N LEU A 177 37.91 -4.32 -16.65
CA LEU A 177 39.11 -4.82 -15.99
C LEU A 177 39.34 -6.31 -16.28
N GLY A 178 38.28 -7.13 -16.31
CA GLY A 178 38.39 -8.55 -16.69
C GLY A 178 38.98 -8.73 -18.09
N MET A 179 38.55 -7.90 -19.04
CA MET A 179 39.10 -7.83 -20.39
C MET A 179 40.58 -7.42 -20.40
N ALA A 180 40.96 -6.46 -19.55
CA ALA A 180 42.36 -6.04 -19.44
C ALA A 180 43.25 -7.14 -18.85
N VAL A 181 42.78 -7.84 -17.82
CA VAL A 181 43.49 -8.98 -17.21
C VAL A 181 43.68 -10.13 -18.22
N LYS A 182 42.71 -10.35 -19.10
CA LYS A 182 42.81 -11.36 -20.18
C LYS A 182 43.78 -10.98 -21.30
N GLY A 183 44.16 -9.69 -21.41
CA GLY A 183 45.18 -9.21 -22.32
C GLY A 183 44.76 -8.54 -23.65
N PRO A 184 43.55 -8.73 -24.23
CA PRO A 184 43.20 -8.07 -25.49
C PRO A 184 42.85 -6.58 -25.33
N LEU A 185 42.59 -6.11 -24.11
CA LEU A 185 42.29 -4.71 -23.80
C LEU A 185 43.43 -4.10 -22.96
N THR A 186 43.85 -2.88 -23.27
CA THR A 186 44.82 -2.12 -22.47
C THR A 186 44.20 -0.80 -22.02
N ILE A 187 44.46 -0.40 -20.77
CA ILE A 187 44.00 0.89 -20.22
C ILE A 187 45.22 1.81 -20.18
N GLU A 188 45.26 2.79 -21.08
CA GLU A 188 46.33 3.78 -21.14
C GLU A 188 45.93 5.05 -20.38
N GLU A 189 46.77 5.50 -19.45
CA GLU A 189 46.66 6.84 -18.87
C GLU A 189 47.22 7.87 -19.85
N ARG A 190 46.46 8.93 -20.10
CA ARG A 190 46.84 10.09 -20.90
C ARG A 190 46.91 11.32 -20.01
N SER A 191 47.99 12.07 -20.20
CA SER A 191 48.19 13.38 -19.59
C SER A 191 48.87 14.30 -20.60
N LEU A 192 48.64 15.61 -20.50
CA LEU A 192 49.24 16.59 -21.40
C LEU A 192 50.77 16.46 -21.47
N VAL A 193 51.41 16.20 -20.33
CA VAL A 193 52.86 16.00 -20.25
C VAL A 193 53.29 14.71 -20.96
N ALA A 194 52.57 13.61 -20.78
CA ALA A 194 52.89 12.34 -21.44
C ALA A 194 52.70 12.40 -22.96
N GLU A 195 51.71 13.15 -23.45
CA GLU A 195 51.51 13.34 -24.89
C GLU A 195 52.55 14.27 -25.50
N ALA A 196 52.89 15.38 -24.84
CA ALA A 196 53.95 16.27 -25.27
C ALA A 196 55.32 15.55 -25.31
N ALA A 197 55.60 14.69 -24.33
CA ALA A 197 56.80 13.85 -24.29
C ALA A 197 56.85 12.88 -25.49
N LYS A 198 55.74 12.20 -25.80
CA LYS A 198 55.66 11.31 -26.98
C LYS A 198 55.86 12.05 -28.31
N GLN A 199 55.35 13.26 -28.45
CA GLN A 199 55.49 14.04 -29.68
C GLN A 199 56.90 14.64 -29.87
N THR A 200 57.56 15.03 -28.77
CA THR A 200 58.88 15.67 -28.81
C THR A 200 60.05 14.71 -28.71
N GLY A 201 59.80 13.42 -28.41
CA GLY A 201 60.84 12.42 -28.14
C GLY A 201 61.64 12.69 -26.86
N LYS A 202 61.20 13.65 -26.04
CA LYS A 202 61.85 14.03 -24.78
C LYS A 202 61.17 13.37 -23.60
N ASP A 203 61.94 13.09 -22.56
CA ASP A 203 61.41 12.49 -21.34
C ASP A 203 60.37 13.42 -20.66
N ALA A 204 59.29 12.83 -20.15
CA ALA A 204 58.21 13.53 -19.45
C ALA A 204 58.72 14.31 -18.22
N SER A 205 59.85 13.87 -17.64
CA SER A 205 60.54 14.56 -16.56
C SER A 205 61.00 15.98 -16.96
N GLN A 206 61.30 16.20 -18.25
CA GLN A 206 61.80 17.46 -18.81
C GLN A 206 60.70 18.47 -19.15
N ALA A 207 59.43 18.17 -18.87
CA ALA A 207 58.34 19.11 -19.11
C ALA A 207 58.48 20.37 -18.24
N SER A 208 58.20 21.54 -18.84
CA SER A 208 58.27 22.84 -18.18
C SER A 208 57.30 22.93 -16.99
N MET A 209 57.61 23.81 -16.02
CA MET A 209 56.77 24.02 -14.84
C MET A 209 55.32 24.38 -15.22
N GLY A 210 55.15 25.25 -16.23
CA GLY A 210 53.84 25.63 -16.76
C GLY A 210 53.07 24.43 -17.34
N MET A 211 53.73 23.54 -18.09
CA MET A 211 53.11 22.34 -18.66
C MET A 211 52.69 21.34 -17.57
N LYS A 212 53.50 21.18 -16.51
CA LYS A 212 53.17 20.35 -15.34
C LYS A 212 51.99 20.91 -14.54
N LEU A 213 51.84 22.23 -14.46
CA LEU A 213 50.68 22.86 -13.82
C LEU A 213 49.41 22.69 -14.67
N LEU A 214 49.51 22.90 -15.98
CA LEU A 214 48.40 22.69 -16.91
C LEU A 214 47.93 21.22 -16.91
N SER A 215 48.85 20.25 -16.87
CA SER A 215 48.47 18.83 -16.79
C SER A 215 47.76 18.47 -15.47
N LYS A 216 48.13 19.12 -14.35
CA LYS A 216 47.40 18.97 -13.09
C LYS A 216 46.00 19.59 -13.14
N LEU A 217 45.83 20.73 -13.83
CA LEU A 217 44.54 21.40 -13.99
C LEU A 217 43.59 20.66 -14.92
N VAL A 218 44.10 20.15 -16.05
CA VAL A 218 43.31 19.36 -17.02
C VAL A 218 43.01 17.95 -16.49
N GLY A 219 43.86 17.45 -15.60
CA GLY A 219 43.70 16.12 -15.01
C GLY A 219 44.15 14.99 -15.94
N LYS A 220 43.93 13.77 -15.48
CA LYS A 220 44.25 12.54 -16.23
C LYS A 220 43.04 12.11 -17.04
N SER A 221 43.25 11.72 -18.29
CA SER A 221 42.25 11.00 -19.08
C SER A 221 42.70 9.56 -19.30
N TYR A 222 41.77 8.68 -19.61
CA TYR A 222 42.07 7.27 -19.84
C TYR A 222 41.54 6.84 -21.19
N VAL A 223 42.29 5.99 -21.89
CA VAL A 223 41.90 5.44 -23.18
C VAL A 223 41.96 3.92 -23.11
N LEU A 224 40.88 3.26 -23.53
CA LEU A 224 40.82 1.83 -23.72
C LEU A 224 41.30 1.51 -25.13
N ARG A 225 42.37 0.72 -25.25
CA ARG A 225 42.94 0.29 -26.54
C ARG A 225 42.77 -1.21 -26.73
N LEU A 226 42.18 -1.59 -27.85
CA LEU A 226 41.95 -2.98 -28.24
C LEU A 226 43.08 -3.50 -29.13
N ASN A 227 43.65 -4.64 -28.76
CA ASN A 227 44.57 -5.38 -29.62
C ASN A 227 43.81 -6.52 -30.33
N ARG A 228 43.55 -6.36 -31.62
CA ARG A 228 42.75 -7.31 -32.42
C ARG A 228 43.45 -8.67 -32.64
N GLU A 229 44.77 -8.70 -32.68
CA GLU A 229 45.55 -9.94 -32.80
C GLU A 229 45.47 -10.77 -31.52
N LYS A 230 45.61 -10.12 -30.35
CA LYS A 230 45.40 -10.79 -29.06
C LYS A 230 43.95 -11.21 -28.87
N LEU A 231 43.01 -10.41 -29.37
CA LEU A 231 41.57 -10.69 -29.27
C LEU A 231 41.21 -12.03 -29.93
N SER A 232 41.74 -12.33 -31.13
CA SER A 232 41.44 -13.59 -31.83
C SER A 232 41.94 -14.82 -31.06
N ASN A 233 43.01 -14.67 -30.27
CA ASN A 233 43.65 -15.76 -29.54
C ASN A 233 43.17 -15.88 -28.08
N THR A 234 42.31 -14.96 -27.62
CA THR A 234 41.82 -14.94 -26.24
C THR A 234 40.46 -15.61 -26.13
N ASN A 235 40.30 -16.52 -25.17
CA ASN A 235 39.00 -17.13 -24.88
C ASN A 235 38.10 -16.15 -24.10
N LEU A 236 37.29 -15.39 -24.85
CA LEU A 236 36.29 -14.48 -24.30
C LEU A 236 34.94 -15.14 -24.13
N THR A 237 34.29 -14.79 -23.03
CA THR A 237 32.89 -15.07 -22.78
C THR A 237 31.99 -14.32 -23.77
N ILE A 238 30.73 -14.73 -23.88
CA ILE A 238 29.78 -14.10 -24.79
C ILE A 238 29.56 -12.62 -24.42
N ASP A 239 29.43 -12.32 -23.13
CA ASP A 239 29.16 -10.96 -22.68
C ASP A 239 30.39 -10.04 -22.84
N GLU A 240 31.61 -10.58 -22.74
CA GLU A 240 32.83 -9.86 -23.09
C GLU A 240 32.95 -9.58 -24.59
N ARG A 241 32.56 -10.52 -25.45
CA ARG A 241 32.55 -10.28 -26.91
C ARG A 241 31.56 -9.19 -27.29
N VAL A 242 30.38 -9.20 -26.67
CA VAL A 242 29.40 -8.11 -26.82
C VAL A 242 29.99 -6.79 -26.35
N LEU A 243 30.64 -6.75 -25.19
CA LEU A 243 31.30 -5.52 -24.72
C LEU A 243 32.35 -4.99 -25.71
N VAL A 244 33.13 -5.88 -26.33
CA VAL A 244 34.08 -5.51 -27.38
C VAL A 244 33.38 -4.94 -28.61
N ASP A 245 32.31 -5.58 -29.08
CA ASP A 245 31.56 -5.14 -30.25
C ASP A 245 30.91 -3.77 -30.02
N GLU A 246 30.26 -3.59 -28.87
CA GLU A 246 29.61 -2.32 -28.48
C GLU A 246 30.63 -1.17 -28.33
N PHE A 247 31.84 -1.45 -27.82
CA PHE A 247 32.89 -0.43 -27.71
C PHE A 247 33.58 -0.12 -29.04
N PHE A 248 34.02 -1.16 -29.74
CA PHE A 248 35.03 -1.04 -30.79
C PHE A 248 34.50 -1.37 -32.20
N GLY A 249 33.39 -2.08 -32.29
CA GLY A 249 32.86 -2.61 -33.55
C GLY A 249 33.96 -3.22 -34.44
N SER A 250 33.83 -3.02 -35.75
CA SER A 250 34.78 -3.53 -36.73
C SER A 250 36.01 -2.65 -36.95
N THR A 251 35.90 -1.33 -36.79
CA THR A 251 36.94 -0.37 -37.23
C THR A 251 37.64 0.37 -36.10
N ARG A 252 36.97 0.61 -34.97
CA ARG A 252 37.54 1.41 -33.87
C ARG A 252 38.51 0.56 -33.06
N SER A 253 39.62 1.14 -32.64
CA SER A 253 40.60 0.46 -31.76
C SER A 253 40.75 1.13 -30.41
N ASP A 254 40.34 2.40 -30.31
CA ASP A 254 40.55 3.23 -29.12
C ASP A 254 39.21 3.85 -28.67
N ILE A 255 38.95 3.83 -27.36
CA ILE A 255 37.80 4.48 -26.70
C ILE A 255 38.31 5.39 -25.61
N HIS A 256 37.99 6.68 -25.69
CA HIS A 256 38.32 7.66 -24.66
C HIS A 256 37.29 7.60 -23.53
N LEU A 257 37.74 7.37 -22.30
CA LEU A 257 36.91 7.47 -21.10
C LEU A 257 36.67 8.94 -20.74
N SER A 258 35.98 9.65 -21.63
CA SER A 258 35.66 11.07 -21.55
C SER A 258 34.24 11.32 -22.06
N SER A 259 33.80 12.58 -22.05
CA SER A 259 32.51 12.98 -22.60
C SER A 259 32.37 12.69 -24.10
N ALA A 260 33.48 12.54 -24.84
CA ALA A 260 33.46 12.33 -26.30
C ALA A 260 32.83 10.98 -26.68
N ASP A 261 33.24 9.89 -26.02
CA ASP A 261 32.70 8.54 -26.28
C ASP A 261 31.58 8.16 -25.30
N ARG A 262 31.01 9.13 -24.57
CA ARG A 262 29.91 8.89 -23.63
C ARG A 262 28.73 8.11 -24.24
N PRO A 263 28.24 8.42 -25.46
CA PRO A 263 27.12 7.68 -26.03
C PRO A 263 27.44 6.19 -26.20
N VAL A 264 28.64 5.87 -26.66
CA VAL A 264 29.12 4.49 -26.86
C VAL A 264 29.21 3.77 -25.52
N ILE A 265 29.76 4.42 -24.50
CA ILE A 265 29.90 3.84 -23.16
C ILE A 265 28.52 3.58 -22.53
N GLN A 266 27.58 4.52 -22.70
CA GLN A 266 26.22 4.38 -22.17
C GLN A 266 25.44 3.27 -22.88
N ASP A 267 25.60 3.12 -24.20
CA ASP A 267 24.95 2.06 -24.96
C ASP A 267 25.50 0.69 -24.55
N ALA A 268 26.82 0.54 -24.51
CA ALA A 268 27.49 -0.67 -24.02
C ALA A 268 27.04 -1.04 -22.60
N PHE A 269 26.93 -0.06 -21.70
CA PHE A 269 26.43 -0.26 -20.33
C PHE A 269 24.98 -0.76 -20.34
N GLY A 270 24.11 -0.14 -21.13
CA GLY A 270 22.70 -0.50 -21.25
C GLY A 270 22.49 -1.90 -21.82
N GLN A 271 23.19 -2.22 -22.91
CA GLN A 271 23.15 -3.51 -23.60
C GLN A 271 23.63 -4.64 -22.71
N LEU A 272 24.77 -4.45 -22.03
CA LEU A 272 25.28 -5.41 -21.07
C LEU A 272 24.32 -5.60 -19.88
N GLY A 273 23.68 -4.52 -19.42
CA GLY A 273 22.64 -4.57 -18.39
C GLY A 273 21.42 -5.40 -18.79
N LYS A 274 20.93 -5.27 -20.04
CA LYS A 274 19.84 -6.11 -20.57
C LYS A 274 20.22 -7.57 -20.59
N ARG A 275 21.41 -7.89 -21.10
CA ARG A 275 21.92 -9.28 -21.16
C ARG A 275 22.09 -9.89 -19.78
N PHE A 276 22.66 -9.16 -18.84
CA PHE A 276 22.79 -9.63 -17.45
C PHE A 276 21.42 -9.94 -16.84
N LYS A 277 20.41 -9.10 -17.10
CA LYS A 277 19.04 -9.34 -16.65
C LYS A 277 18.43 -10.61 -17.25
N GLU A 278 18.63 -10.84 -18.55
CA GLU A 278 18.17 -12.06 -19.23
C GLU A 278 18.88 -13.31 -18.71
N ARG A 279 20.20 -13.26 -18.61
CA ARG A 279 21.05 -14.36 -18.13
C ARG A 279 20.77 -14.71 -16.66
N ALA A 280 20.45 -13.72 -15.83
CA ALA A 280 20.15 -13.93 -14.41
C ALA A 280 18.70 -14.39 -14.15
N LYS A 281 17.78 -14.21 -15.11
CA LYS A 281 16.36 -14.61 -14.97
C LYS A 281 16.16 -16.04 -14.44
N PRO A 282 16.85 -17.10 -14.93
CA PRO A 282 16.70 -18.45 -14.40
C PRO A 282 17.29 -18.65 -12.99
N LEU A 283 18.20 -17.77 -12.55
CA LEU A 283 18.78 -17.80 -11.20
C LEU A 283 17.83 -17.19 -10.16
N LEU A 284 16.80 -16.47 -10.62
CA LEU A 284 15.82 -15.78 -9.82
C LEU A 284 14.49 -16.53 -9.84
N LYS A 285 14.18 -17.22 -8.74
CA LYS A 285 12.84 -17.76 -8.51
C LYS A 285 12.11 -16.86 -7.54
N THR A 286 11.00 -16.26 -7.97
CA THR A 286 10.15 -15.45 -7.10
C THR A 286 8.80 -16.13 -6.93
N ASN A 287 8.23 -16.02 -5.73
CA ASN A 287 6.88 -16.48 -5.45
C ASN A 287 5.83 -15.38 -5.63
N ILE A 288 6.18 -14.27 -6.28
CA ILE A 288 5.32 -13.08 -6.38
C ILE A 288 3.95 -13.40 -6.99
N GLY A 289 3.89 -14.23 -8.04
CA GLY A 289 2.62 -14.63 -8.65
C GLY A 289 1.69 -15.36 -7.66
N LYS A 290 2.25 -16.14 -6.73
CA LYS A 290 1.46 -16.83 -5.70
C LYS A 290 0.96 -15.89 -4.61
N TRP A 291 1.78 -14.91 -4.24
CA TRP A 291 1.37 -13.83 -3.34
C TRP A 291 0.26 -12.97 -3.95
N LEU A 292 0.33 -12.67 -5.25
CA LEU A 292 -0.69 -11.91 -5.96
C LEU A 292 -2.06 -12.60 -5.95
N ILE A 293 -2.11 -13.94 -5.92
CA ILE A 293 -3.37 -14.68 -5.75
C ILE A 293 -4.03 -14.34 -4.41
N GLY A 294 -3.25 -14.25 -3.33
CA GLY A 294 -3.77 -13.86 -2.01
C GLY A 294 -4.29 -12.43 -1.99
N VAL A 295 -3.54 -11.49 -2.58
CA VAL A 295 -3.98 -10.10 -2.73
C VAL A 295 -5.26 -10.01 -3.55
N ALA A 296 -5.32 -10.71 -4.69
CA ALA A 296 -6.50 -10.72 -5.55
C ALA A 296 -7.73 -11.33 -4.87
N ALA A 297 -7.57 -12.44 -4.14
CA ALA A 297 -8.66 -13.05 -3.39
C ALA A 297 -9.19 -12.10 -2.30
N PHE A 298 -8.29 -11.35 -1.66
CA PHE A 298 -8.67 -10.34 -0.67
C PHE A 298 -9.42 -9.15 -1.29
N GLU A 299 -8.96 -8.66 -2.45
CA GLU A 299 -9.63 -7.60 -3.19
C GLU A 299 -11.01 -8.02 -3.71
N ILE A 300 -11.13 -9.24 -4.26
CA ILE A 300 -12.42 -9.78 -4.72
C ILE A 300 -13.41 -9.83 -3.55
N TYR A 301 -12.97 -10.29 -2.39
CA TYR A 301 -13.79 -10.28 -1.18
C TYR A 301 -14.24 -8.85 -0.81
N ALA A 302 -13.32 -7.88 -0.83
CA ALA A 302 -13.60 -6.49 -0.50
C ALA A 302 -14.63 -5.87 -1.47
N VAL A 303 -14.48 -6.12 -2.78
CA VAL A 303 -15.44 -5.67 -3.81
C VAL A 303 -16.81 -6.31 -3.59
N VAL A 304 -16.88 -7.62 -3.34
CA VAL A 304 -18.15 -8.31 -3.07
C VAL A 304 -18.84 -7.72 -1.84
N MET A 305 -18.10 -7.45 -0.77
CA MET A 305 -18.66 -6.81 0.42
C MET A 305 -19.14 -5.39 0.16
N LEU A 306 -18.42 -4.63 -0.68
CA LEU A 306 -18.85 -3.29 -1.09
C LEU A 306 -20.16 -3.36 -1.90
N LEU A 307 -20.28 -4.31 -2.82
CA LEU A 307 -21.50 -4.50 -3.60
C LEU A 307 -22.69 -4.90 -2.72
N LEU A 308 -22.48 -5.85 -1.79
CA LEU A 308 -23.50 -6.25 -0.83
C LEU A 308 -23.95 -5.10 0.06
N MET A 309 -23.00 -4.27 0.50
CA MET A 309 -23.28 -3.03 1.25
C MET A 309 -24.18 -2.10 0.45
N ILE A 310 -23.82 -1.78 -0.81
CA ILE A 310 -24.62 -0.92 -1.69
C ILE A 310 -26.03 -1.48 -1.89
N LEU A 311 -26.15 -2.79 -2.10
CA LEU A 311 -27.44 -3.46 -2.31
C LEU A 311 -28.31 -3.51 -1.05
N SER A 312 -27.71 -3.56 0.13
CA SER A 312 -28.42 -3.58 1.41
C SER A 312 -28.91 -2.20 1.85
N GLY A 313 -28.35 -1.12 1.29
CA GLY A 313 -28.63 0.26 1.73
C GLY A 313 -28.01 0.64 3.08
N GLU A 314 -27.25 -0.26 3.71
CA GLU A 314 -26.54 0.00 4.97
C GLU A 314 -25.16 0.61 4.66
N GLY A 315 -24.97 1.90 4.99
CA GLY A 315 -23.68 2.57 4.83
C GLY A 315 -22.63 2.03 5.81
N ARG A 316 -21.54 1.43 5.30
CA ARG A 316 -20.51 0.78 6.11
C ARG A 316 -19.09 1.11 5.64
N PHE A 317 -18.14 1.16 6.58
CA PHE A 317 -16.77 1.59 6.27
C PHE A 317 -15.80 0.41 6.02
N GLU A 318 -16.11 -0.77 6.56
CA GLU A 318 -15.28 -1.97 6.48
C GLU A 318 -14.90 -2.38 5.05
N PRO A 319 -15.83 -2.40 4.07
CA PRO A 319 -15.49 -2.80 2.70
C PRO A 319 -14.57 -1.79 2.02
N VAL A 320 -14.74 -0.49 2.32
CA VAL A 320 -13.87 0.59 1.80
C VAL A 320 -12.46 0.45 2.37
N LEU A 321 -12.36 0.18 3.68
CA LEU A 321 -11.07 -0.07 4.31
C LEU A 321 -10.39 -1.33 3.76
N ALA A 322 -11.16 -2.40 3.52
CA ALA A 322 -10.65 -3.62 2.91
C ALA A 322 -10.11 -3.37 1.49
N LEU A 323 -10.80 -2.58 0.66
CA LEU A 323 -10.29 -2.20 -0.67
C LEU A 323 -8.98 -1.39 -0.62
N MET A 324 -8.73 -0.68 0.47
CA MET A 324 -7.45 0.02 0.65
C MET A 324 -6.32 -0.95 1.04
N ALA A 325 -6.63 -2.03 1.74
CA ALA A 325 -5.61 -2.94 2.26
C ALA A 325 -4.84 -3.71 1.18
N GLY A 326 -5.45 -4.14 0.07
CA GLY A 326 -4.69 -4.84 -0.98
C GLY A 326 -3.62 -3.96 -1.64
N PRO A 327 -3.95 -2.81 -2.26
CA PRO A 327 -2.98 -1.97 -2.95
C PRO A 327 -2.02 -1.23 -2.00
N PHE A 328 -2.45 -0.85 -0.79
CA PHE A 328 -1.65 0.00 0.10
C PHE A 328 -0.96 -0.77 1.24
N LEU A 329 -1.40 -1.99 1.56
CA LEU A 329 -0.76 -2.82 2.59
C LEU A 329 -0.16 -4.10 2.00
N LEU A 330 -1.00 -4.98 1.43
CA LEU A 330 -0.58 -6.33 1.06
C LEU A 330 0.37 -6.36 -0.16
N LEU A 331 0.03 -5.64 -1.23
CA LEU A 331 0.82 -5.60 -2.45
C LEU A 331 2.22 -5.00 -2.23
N PRO A 332 2.39 -3.87 -1.52
CA PRO A 332 3.71 -3.32 -1.24
C PRO A 332 4.62 -4.28 -0.46
N PHE A 333 4.06 -5.04 0.49
CA PHE A 333 4.82 -6.04 1.24
C PHE A 333 5.22 -7.25 0.39
N ALA A 334 4.38 -7.65 -0.57
CA ALA A 334 4.60 -8.77 -1.46
C ALA A 334 5.68 -8.53 -2.54
N ILE A 335 5.94 -7.27 -2.90
CA ILE A 335 6.93 -6.92 -3.93
C ILE A 335 8.35 -7.09 -3.37
N PRO A 336 9.19 -7.99 -3.92
CA PRO A 336 10.56 -8.17 -3.46
C PRO A 336 11.39 -6.94 -3.82
N VAL A 337 12.05 -6.34 -2.81
CA VAL A 337 12.94 -5.20 -3.02
C VAL A 337 14.39 -5.66 -2.85
N PRO A 338 15.25 -5.54 -3.88
CA PRO A 338 16.64 -5.97 -3.75
C PRO A 338 17.36 -5.23 -2.62
N SER A 339 18.26 -5.91 -1.94
CA SER A 339 18.94 -5.41 -0.73
C SER A 339 19.95 -4.28 -0.99
N GLY A 340 20.25 -3.95 -2.25
CA GLY A 340 21.26 -2.97 -2.65
C GLY A 340 21.01 -1.52 -2.20
N LYS A 341 22.10 -0.75 -2.06
CA LYS A 341 22.13 0.67 -1.63
C LYS A 341 21.30 1.61 -2.52
N GLY A 342 21.02 1.25 -3.78
CA GLY A 342 20.27 2.08 -4.73
C GLY A 342 18.75 2.08 -4.57
N ASN A 343 18.20 1.27 -3.65
CA ASN A 343 16.75 1.05 -3.56
C ASN A 343 16.12 1.77 -2.36
N MET A 344 16.78 2.77 -1.77
CA MET A 344 16.25 3.48 -0.60
C MET A 344 14.86 4.08 -0.88
N MET A 345 14.67 4.71 -2.04
CA MET A 345 13.37 5.27 -2.45
C MET A 345 12.31 4.19 -2.65
N SER A 346 12.62 3.11 -3.38
CA SER A 346 11.69 2.00 -3.56
C SER A 346 11.32 1.32 -2.24
N LYS A 347 12.29 1.14 -1.33
CA LYS A 347 12.05 0.62 0.02
C LYS A 347 11.17 1.57 0.82
N PHE A 348 11.43 2.87 0.79
CA PHE A 348 10.60 3.87 1.45
C PHE A 348 9.16 3.81 0.94
N PHE A 349 8.94 3.86 -0.37
CA PHE A 349 7.59 3.82 -0.91
C PHE A 349 6.85 2.52 -0.58
N LEU A 350 7.49 1.36 -0.81
CA LEU A 350 6.87 0.05 -0.63
C LEU A 350 6.74 -0.40 0.84
N ARG A 351 7.62 0.06 1.73
CA ARG A 351 7.67 -0.42 3.13
C ARG A 351 7.22 0.61 4.14
N VAL A 352 7.11 1.89 3.76
CA VAL A 352 6.74 2.98 4.66
C VAL A 352 5.58 3.79 4.11
N PHE A 353 5.72 4.39 2.92
CA PHE A 353 4.72 5.34 2.41
C PHE A 353 3.36 4.69 2.13
N PHE A 354 3.30 3.65 1.29
CA PHE A 354 2.01 3.00 0.98
C PHE A 354 1.37 2.35 2.22
N PRO A 355 2.10 1.56 3.04
CA PRO A 355 1.53 1.06 4.30
C PRO A 355 1.10 2.19 5.25
N GLY A 356 1.82 3.32 5.24
CA GLY A 356 1.50 4.51 6.02
C GLY A 356 0.17 5.16 5.60
N ILE A 357 -0.14 5.19 4.30
CA ILE A 357 -1.46 5.65 3.81
C ILE A 357 -2.57 4.77 4.40
N PHE A 358 -2.40 3.45 4.33
CA PHE A 358 -3.39 2.52 4.90
C PHE A 358 -3.58 2.75 6.40
N LEU A 359 -2.49 2.87 7.16
CA LEU A 359 -2.55 3.13 8.60
C LEU A 359 -3.22 4.48 8.92
N PHE A 360 -2.93 5.53 8.15
CA PHE A 360 -3.52 6.85 8.32
C PHE A 360 -5.04 6.81 8.08
N VAL A 361 -5.50 6.17 6.99
CA VAL A 361 -6.92 6.00 6.69
C VAL A 361 -7.61 5.16 7.77
N THR A 362 -6.98 4.08 8.21
CA THR A 362 -7.49 3.22 9.30
C THR A 362 -7.64 4.00 10.59
N ALA A 363 -6.61 4.75 11.00
CA ALA A 363 -6.62 5.53 12.23
C ALA A 363 -7.66 6.65 12.18
N GLY A 364 -7.78 7.35 11.04
CA GLY A 364 -8.82 8.36 10.83
C GLY A 364 -10.22 7.78 10.97
N ALA A 365 -10.47 6.60 10.42
CA ALA A 365 -11.76 5.92 10.54
C ALA A 365 -12.08 5.47 11.96
N VAL A 366 -11.10 4.90 12.68
CA VAL A 366 -11.26 4.49 14.08
C VAL A 366 -11.52 5.71 14.96
N LEU A 367 -10.77 6.80 14.76
CA LEU A 367 -10.96 8.04 15.53
C LEU A 367 -12.32 8.68 15.24
N ALA A 368 -12.72 8.76 13.97
CA ALA A 368 -14.04 9.27 13.58
C ALA A 368 -15.19 8.45 14.19
N GLY A 369 -15.08 7.12 14.18
CA GLY A 369 -16.08 6.22 14.80
C GLY A 369 -16.07 6.26 16.33
N SER A 370 -14.93 6.55 16.97
CA SER A 370 -14.83 6.69 18.43
C SER A 370 -15.31 8.05 18.95
N ALA A 371 -15.18 9.10 18.15
CA ALA A 371 -15.53 10.46 18.52
C ALA A 371 -17.00 10.82 18.24
N SER A 372 -17.70 10.09 17.38
CA SER A 372 -19.02 10.52 16.92
C SER A 372 -20.14 10.23 17.91
N GLY A 373 -20.21 9.07 18.58
CA GLY A 373 -21.40 8.70 19.38
C GLY A 373 -22.74 8.76 18.62
N ILE A 374 -22.67 9.03 17.32
CA ILE A 374 -23.70 9.40 16.37
C ILE A 374 -23.38 8.52 15.17
N GLU A 375 -24.38 7.82 14.65
CA GLU A 375 -24.32 7.15 13.35
C GLU A 375 -23.85 8.17 12.30
N VAL A 376 -22.58 8.09 11.90
CA VAL A 376 -22.11 8.85 10.75
C VAL A 376 -22.57 8.05 9.53
N ASP A 377 -23.78 8.35 9.08
CA ASP A 377 -24.16 8.08 7.71
C ASP A 377 -23.24 8.93 6.81
N LEU A 378 -22.21 8.29 6.24
CA LEU A 378 -21.22 8.94 5.37
C LEU A 378 -21.83 9.41 4.04
N LEU A 379 -23.12 9.16 3.80
CA LEU A 379 -23.89 9.73 2.69
C LEU A 379 -24.67 11.00 3.08
N SER A 380 -24.63 11.42 4.35
CA SER A 380 -25.34 12.61 4.84
C SER A 380 -24.38 13.70 5.35
N VAL A 381 -23.48 14.16 4.50
CA VAL A 381 -22.79 15.46 4.67
C VAL A 381 -23.32 16.38 3.54
N PRO A 382 -23.67 17.65 3.83
CA PRO A 382 -24.53 18.49 2.99
C PRO A 382 -24.16 18.62 1.52
#